data_AF-A0A2E6KHI8-F1
#
_entry.id   AF-A0A2E6KHI8-F1
#
_cell.length_a   1.000
_cell.length_b   1.000
_cell.length_c   1.000
_cell.angle_alpha   90.00
_cell.angle_beta   90.00
_cell.angle_gamma   90.00
#
_symmetry.space_group_name_H-M   'P 1'
#
loop_
_entity.id
_entity.type
_entity.pdbx_description
1 polymer ?
#
loop_
_entity_poly.entity_id
_entity_poly.type
_entity_poly.pdbx_seq_one_letter_code
_entity_poly.pdbx_strand_id
1 'polypeptide(L)'
;MGVGQLEQSHNEFKFPEKLVTMKDQNTVLHNKFYNSMREDKFSSLYINFIKDFICEMFDEPVLYQKWPSFRVHQPENVAVGEFHKDSDFGHDTNEHNFWLPFTDAFETNTVWIENPDTLEIEPMNVEYGNVAKFNGANINHGNKANKTGQTRMSIDFRIFKLSQYNSEVQNKRETVTQKKKLIIGDYWAEI
;
A
#
# COMPACT_ATOMS: atom_id res chain seq x y z
N MET A 1 -4.80 21.20 -0.17
CA MET A 1 -3.38 21.17 -0.57
C MET A 1 -3.31 20.64 -1.98
N GLY A 2 -2.45 21.19 -2.83
CA GLY A 2 -2.18 20.64 -4.18
C GLY A 2 -1.06 19.58 -4.16
N VAL A 3 -0.89 18.82 -5.24
CA VAL A 3 0.12 17.73 -5.35
C VAL A 3 1.54 18.22 -5.03
N GLY A 4 1.95 19.36 -5.59
CA GLY A 4 3.28 19.93 -5.32
C GLY A 4 3.54 20.32 -3.85
N GLN A 5 2.48 20.51 -3.04
CA GLN A 5 2.64 20.71 -1.59
C GLN A 5 2.94 19.40 -0.85
N LEU A 6 2.49 18.25 -1.38
CA LEU A 6 2.78 16.94 -0.80
C LEU A 6 4.23 16.51 -1.06
N GLU A 7 4.75 16.78 -2.26
CA GLU A 7 6.15 16.53 -2.65
C GLU A 7 7.15 17.23 -1.72
N GLN A 8 6.77 18.41 -1.22
CA GLN A 8 7.57 19.23 -0.32
C GLN A 8 7.29 19.00 1.16
N SER A 9 6.46 18.01 1.51
CA SER A 9 6.04 17.77 2.90
C SER A 9 7.19 17.46 3.86
N HIS A 10 8.31 16.95 3.36
CA HIS A 10 9.55 16.79 4.15
C HIS A 10 10.14 18.10 4.65
N ASN A 11 9.74 19.27 4.15
CA ASN A 11 10.20 20.55 4.70
C ASN A 11 9.57 20.83 6.07
N GLU A 12 8.36 20.33 6.31
CA GLU A 12 7.59 20.54 7.55
C GLU A 12 7.58 19.30 8.45
N PHE A 13 7.51 18.10 7.86
CA PHE A 13 7.28 16.84 8.56
C PHE A 13 8.49 15.90 8.51
N LYS A 14 9.71 16.39 8.76
CA LYS A 14 10.95 15.57 8.68
C LYS A 14 10.89 14.33 9.56
N PHE A 15 11.29 13.20 9.00
CA PHE A 15 11.47 11.98 9.78
C PHE A 15 12.78 12.09 10.56
N PRO A 16 12.78 11.82 11.88
CA PRO A 16 13.94 12.03 12.73
C PRO A 16 15.07 11.04 12.42
N GLU A 17 14.74 9.86 11.89
CA GLU A 17 15.68 8.79 11.56
C GLU A 17 15.30 8.14 10.22
N LYS A 18 16.27 7.45 9.60
CA LYS A 18 15.97 6.56 8.48
C LYS A 18 15.05 5.45 8.98
N LEU A 19 14.12 5.00 8.14
CA LEU A 19 13.28 3.85 8.46
C LEU A 19 14.15 2.59 8.43
N VAL A 20 14.53 2.10 9.62
CA VAL A 20 15.48 0.97 9.76
C VAL A 20 14.76 -0.39 9.78
N THR A 21 13.46 -0.48 10.12
CA THR A 21 12.63 -1.71 10.01
C THR A 21 11.24 -1.47 10.60
N MET A 22 10.19 -2.10 10.02
CA MET A 22 8.85 -2.52 10.52
C MET A 22 8.04 -1.69 11.55
N LYS A 23 8.55 -0.56 12.07
CA LYS A 23 7.85 0.42 12.91
C LYS A 23 7.53 1.67 12.09
N ASP A 24 7.12 1.46 10.86
CA ASP A 24 6.76 2.53 9.96
C ASP A 24 5.28 2.81 10.14
N GLN A 25 4.91 3.67 11.11
CA GLN A 25 3.51 4.12 11.23
C GLN A 25 3.19 5.21 12.27
N ASN A 26 4.14 5.66 13.10
CA ASN A 26 3.79 6.56 14.22
C ASN A 26 4.26 8.00 14.01
N THR A 27 3.99 8.55 12.82
CA THR A 27 4.27 9.97 12.51
C THR A 27 2.99 10.79 12.48
N VAL A 28 3.13 12.11 12.62
CA VAL A 28 2.01 13.07 12.55
C VAL A 28 1.16 12.87 11.28
N LEU A 29 1.79 12.53 10.15
CA LEU A 29 1.10 12.29 8.89
C LEU A 29 0.24 11.02 8.90
N HIS A 30 0.72 9.94 9.51
CA HIS A 30 -0.09 8.71 9.67
C HIS A 30 -1.30 8.95 10.57
N ASN A 31 -1.10 9.65 11.69
CA ASN A 31 -2.19 10.02 12.59
C ASN A 31 -3.24 10.87 11.88
N LYS A 32 -2.81 11.89 11.11
CA LYS A 32 -3.72 12.69 10.29
C LYS A 32 -4.47 11.85 9.27
N PHE A 33 -3.77 10.97 8.54
CA PHE A 33 -4.39 10.11 7.53
C PHE A 33 -5.46 9.20 8.15
N TYR A 34 -5.10 8.40 9.16
CA TYR A 34 -6.04 7.44 9.75
C TYR A 34 -7.15 8.10 10.56
N ASN A 35 -6.93 9.26 11.19
CA ASN A 35 -8.02 10.02 11.80
C ASN A 35 -9.00 10.52 10.75
N SER A 36 -8.50 11.07 9.64
CA SER A 36 -9.36 11.52 8.54
C SER A 36 -10.12 10.36 7.89
N MET A 37 -9.48 9.20 7.72
CA MET A 37 -10.09 8.00 7.14
C MET A 37 -11.28 7.49 7.97
N ARG A 38 -11.28 7.72 9.29
CA ARG A 38 -12.41 7.39 10.19
C ARG A 38 -13.60 8.34 10.04
N GLU A 39 -13.43 9.49 9.39
CA GLU A 39 -14.52 10.42 9.13
C GLU A 39 -15.34 9.94 7.92
N ASP A 40 -16.67 10.06 8.00
CA ASP A 40 -17.61 9.55 6.99
C ASP A 40 -17.27 10.02 5.57
N LYS A 41 -16.82 11.27 5.43
CA LYS A 41 -16.47 11.85 4.13
C LYS A 41 -15.30 11.11 3.47
N PHE A 42 -14.23 10.84 4.20
CA PHE A 42 -13.07 10.14 3.64
C PHE A 42 -13.40 8.66 3.48
N SER A 43 -14.01 8.04 4.50
CA SER A 43 -14.39 6.62 4.45
C SER A 43 -15.26 6.32 3.23
N SER A 44 -16.30 7.13 2.98
CA SER A 44 -17.17 7.00 1.81
C SER A 44 -16.41 7.22 0.50
N LEU A 45 -15.46 8.16 0.46
CA LEU A 45 -14.64 8.40 -0.72
C LEU A 45 -13.79 7.16 -1.07
N TYR A 46 -13.15 6.54 -0.07
CA TYR A 46 -12.37 5.32 -0.29
C TYR A 46 -13.26 4.16 -0.73
N ILE A 47 -14.40 3.95 -0.07
CA ILE A 47 -15.34 2.88 -0.43
C ILE A 47 -15.86 3.06 -1.85
N ASN A 48 -16.27 4.27 -2.23
CA ASN A 48 -16.73 4.57 -3.59
C ASN A 48 -15.60 4.38 -4.62
N PHE A 49 -14.36 4.77 -4.29
CA PHE A 49 -13.21 4.48 -5.17
C PHE A 49 -13.02 2.98 -5.39
N ILE A 50 -13.10 2.15 -4.33
CA ILE A 50 -13.01 0.71 -4.50
C ILE A 50 -14.18 0.19 -5.34
N LYS A 51 -15.41 0.56 -4.99
CA LYS A 51 -16.63 0.06 -5.62
C LYS A 51 -16.75 0.47 -7.09
N ASP A 52 -16.57 1.75 -7.39
CA ASP A 52 -16.91 2.32 -8.69
C ASP A 52 -15.74 2.25 -9.69
N PHE A 53 -14.52 1.96 -9.22
CA PHE A 53 -13.33 1.92 -10.07
C PHE A 53 -12.55 0.61 -9.97
N ILE A 54 -12.26 0.10 -8.76
CA ILE A 54 -11.45 -1.10 -8.60
C ILE A 54 -12.26 -2.38 -8.84
N CYS A 55 -13.49 -2.46 -8.33
CA CYS A 55 -14.33 -3.65 -8.51
C CYS A 55 -14.69 -3.92 -9.97
N GLU A 56 -14.80 -2.88 -10.80
CA GLU A 56 -15.03 -3.02 -12.25
C GLU A 56 -13.91 -3.79 -12.98
N MET A 57 -12.74 -3.95 -12.35
CA MET A 57 -11.63 -4.77 -12.89
C MET A 57 -11.79 -6.28 -12.61
N PHE A 58 -12.87 -6.69 -11.96
CA PHE A 58 -13.14 -8.07 -11.55
C PHE A 58 -14.51 -8.51 -12.06
N ASP A 59 -14.58 -9.78 -12.45
CA ASP A 59 -15.77 -10.45 -13.00
C ASP A 59 -16.61 -11.16 -11.93
N GLU A 60 -16.28 -10.95 -10.66
CA GLU A 60 -16.90 -11.59 -9.50
C GLU A 60 -16.89 -10.65 -8.29
N PRO A 61 -17.71 -10.93 -7.25
CA PRO A 61 -17.63 -10.22 -5.98
C PRO A 61 -16.23 -10.34 -5.35
N VAL A 62 -15.79 -9.24 -4.74
CA VAL A 62 -14.48 -9.17 -4.08
C VAL A 62 -14.60 -8.64 -2.66
N LEU A 63 -13.64 -9.03 -1.83
CA LEU A 63 -13.35 -8.40 -0.56
C LEU A 63 -12.28 -7.34 -0.76
N TYR A 64 -12.34 -6.25 -0.01
CA TYR A 64 -11.29 -5.23 -0.02
C TYR A 64 -10.67 -5.05 1.36
N GLN A 65 -9.41 -4.63 1.38
CA GLN A 65 -8.73 -4.25 2.60
C GLN A 65 -9.38 -2.98 3.17
N LYS A 66 -10.04 -3.12 4.32
CA LYS A 66 -10.83 -2.06 4.96
C LYS A 66 -10.02 -0.81 5.26
N TRP A 67 -8.77 -0.98 5.69
CA TRP A 67 -7.84 0.11 5.99
C TRP A 67 -6.61 -0.01 5.12
N PRO A 68 -6.43 0.86 4.10
CA PRO A 68 -5.25 0.80 3.26
C PRO A 68 -4.01 1.17 4.07
N SER A 69 -2.87 0.64 3.65
CA SER A 69 -1.57 0.97 4.24
C SER A 69 -1.11 2.32 3.69
N PHE A 70 -0.99 3.32 4.55
CA PHE A 70 -0.45 4.62 4.15
C PHE A 70 1.07 4.61 4.22
N ARG A 71 1.73 5.20 3.22
CA ARG A 71 3.20 5.21 3.09
C ARG A 71 3.71 6.61 2.76
N VAL A 72 4.83 6.99 3.36
CA VAL A 72 5.53 8.25 3.10
C VAL A 72 7.00 7.97 2.82
N HIS A 73 7.49 8.34 1.64
CA HIS A 73 8.87 8.13 1.21
C HIS A 73 9.60 9.47 1.13
N GLN A 74 10.26 9.86 2.21
CA GLN A 74 11.02 11.11 2.23
C GLN A 74 12.36 10.98 1.49
N PRO A 75 12.93 12.09 0.99
CA PRO A 75 14.28 12.11 0.43
C PRO A 75 15.31 11.49 1.38
N GLU A 76 16.28 10.78 0.80
CA GLU A 76 17.35 10.03 1.48
C GLU A 76 16.88 8.93 2.45
N ASN A 77 15.61 8.54 2.36
CA ASN A 77 14.99 7.51 3.18
C ASN A 77 14.37 6.39 2.32
N VAL A 78 13.95 5.30 2.97
CA VAL A 78 13.14 4.22 2.36
C VAL A 78 11.70 4.33 2.84
N ALA A 79 10.73 3.70 2.15
CA ALA A 79 9.34 3.64 2.60
C ALA A 79 8.90 2.23 3.06
N VAL A 80 9.74 1.22 2.85
CA VAL A 80 9.63 -0.10 3.45
C VAL A 80 11.04 -0.57 3.77
N GLY A 81 11.20 -1.29 4.89
CA GLY A 81 12.51 -1.65 5.42
C GLY A 81 13.30 -2.62 4.54
N GLU A 82 12.64 -3.56 3.87
CA GLU A 82 13.28 -4.65 3.12
C GLU A 82 12.44 -5.07 1.90
N PHE A 83 13.10 -5.65 0.90
CA PHE A 83 12.43 -6.34 -0.21
C PHE A 83 11.78 -7.63 0.29
N HIS A 84 10.55 -7.89 -0.14
CA HIS A 84 9.76 -9.01 0.35
C HIS A 84 8.64 -9.42 -0.61
N LYS A 85 8.04 -10.57 -0.32
CA LYS A 85 6.70 -10.94 -0.80
C LYS A 85 5.72 -10.77 0.34
N ASP A 86 4.50 -10.31 0.08
CA ASP A 86 3.53 -10.18 1.18
C ASP A 86 3.18 -11.54 1.80
N SER A 87 3.31 -12.64 1.05
CA SER A 87 3.13 -13.99 1.57
C SER A 87 4.08 -14.32 2.72
N ASP A 88 5.28 -13.74 2.73
CA ASP A 88 6.26 -13.92 3.80
C ASP A 88 5.79 -13.28 5.11
N PHE A 89 4.80 -12.38 5.03
CA PHE A 89 4.20 -11.67 6.16
C PHE A 89 2.77 -12.13 6.49
N GLY A 90 2.36 -13.28 5.96
CA GLY A 90 1.11 -13.95 6.31
C GLY A 90 -0.04 -13.75 5.32
N HIS A 91 0.15 -12.94 4.27
CA HIS A 91 -0.86 -12.71 3.23
C HIS A 91 -1.07 -13.94 2.36
N ASP A 92 -2.28 -14.08 1.82
CA ASP A 92 -2.64 -15.14 0.89
C ASP A 92 -2.08 -14.86 -0.51
N THR A 93 -1.63 -15.91 -1.18
CA THR A 93 -1.05 -15.82 -2.52
C THR A 93 -2.08 -15.48 -3.59
N ASN A 94 -3.38 -15.53 -3.28
CA ASN A 94 -4.47 -15.11 -4.17
C ASN A 94 -4.86 -13.64 -4.00
N GLU A 95 -4.22 -12.89 -3.09
CA GLU A 95 -4.48 -11.46 -2.93
C GLU A 95 -3.93 -10.66 -4.12
N HIS A 96 -4.70 -9.69 -4.60
CA HIS A 96 -4.30 -8.75 -5.63
C HIS A 96 -3.90 -7.41 -4.99
N ASN A 97 -2.66 -6.98 -5.20
CA ASN A 97 -2.18 -5.70 -4.69
C ASN A 97 -2.48 -4.56 -5.64
N PHE A 98 -2.90 -3.44 -5.05
CA PHE A 98 -3.04 -2.16 -5.71
C PHE A 98 -2.22 -1.11 -4.99
N TRP A 99 -1.59 -0.23 -5.76
CA TRP A 99 -0.79 0.85 -5.23
C TRP A 99 -1.15 2.16 -5.92
N LEU A 100 -1.56 3.14 -5.12
CA LEU A 100 -2.00 4.46 -5.56
C LEU A 100 -1.10 5.53 -4.94
N PRO A 101 -0.16 6.10 -5.70
CA PRO A 101 0.60 7.25 -5.25
C PRO A 101 -0.24 8.54 -5.38
N PHE A 102 -0.05 9.46 -4.45
CA PHE A 102 -0.70 10.78 -4.41
C PHE A 102 0.17 11.89 -5.02
N THR A 103 1.37 11.52 -5.48
CA THR A 103 2.37 12.33 -6.18
C THR A 103 2.93 11.46 -7.31
N ASP A 104 3.63 12.04 -8.28
CA ASP A 104 4.31 11.22 -9.28
C ASP A 104 5.34 10.29 -8.60
N ALA A 105 5.34 9.03 -9.03
CA ALA A 105 6.28 8.03 -8.58
C ALA A 105 7.19 7.59 -9.74
N PHE A 106 8.47 7.89 -9.60
CA PHE A 106 9.49 7.71 -10.62
C PHE A 106 10.86 7.42 -10.00
N GLU A 107 11.75 6.81 -10.80
CA GLU A 107 13.13 6.51 -10.42
C GLU A 107 13.25 5.83 -9.05
N THR A 108 13.76 6.53 -8.04
CA THR A 108 14.07 5.95 -6.73
C THR A 108 12.99 6.20 -5.68
N ASN A 109 11.97 7.01 -5.96
CA ASN A 109 10.84 7.22 -5.05
C ASN A 109 9.67 6.25 -5.30
N THR A 110 9.80 5.39 -6.32
CA THR A 110 8.77 4.39 -6.67
C THR A 110 8.96 3.05 -5.96
N VAL A 111 7.99 2.14 -6.11
CA VAL A 111 8.10 0.73 -5.76
C VAL A 111 8.90 0.02 -6.85
N TRP A 112 9.86 -0.80 -6.42
CA TRP A 112 10.66 -1.64 -7.29
C TRP A 112 10.20 -3.08 -7.17
N ILE A 113 10.04 -3.76 -8.30
CA ILE A 113 9.44 -5.09 -8.39
C ILE A 113 10.39 -6.01 -9.16
N GLU A 114 10.53 -7.23 -8.69
CA GLU A 114 11.24 -8.30 -9.39
C GLU A 114 10.46 -8.79 -10.60
N ASN A 115 11.10 -8.79 -11.76
CA ASN A 115 10.56 -9.39 -12.96
C ASN A 115 10.59 -10.92 -12.80
N PRO A 116 9.45 -11.63 -12.92
CA PRO A 116 9.39 -13.07 -12.68
C PRO A 116 10.18 -13.90 -13.71
N ASP A 117 10.43 -13.36 -14.91
CA ASP A 117 11.12 -14.06 -15.99
C ASP A 117 12.63 -13.82 -15.96
N THR A 118 13.05 -12.57 -15.66
CA THR A 118 14.47 -12.18 -15.69
C THR A 118 15.13 -12.13 -14.30
N LEU A 119 14.33 -12.09 -13.24
CA LEU A 119 14.75 -11.82 -11.85
C LEU A 119 15.40 -10.45 -11.65
N GLU A 120 15.28 -9.56 -12.62
CA GLU A 120 15.77 -8.18 -12.51
C GLU A 120 14.80 -7.33 -11.68
N ILE A 121 15.34 -6.39 -10.90
CA ILE A 121 14.54 -5.47 -10.08
C ILE A 121 14.28 -4.19 -10.88
N GLU A 122 13.03 -4.00 -11.30
CA GLU A 122 12.58 -2.92 -12.18
C GLU A 122 11.72 -1.88 -11.44
N PRO A 123 11.74 -0.59 -11.85
CA PRO A 123 10.92 0.43 -11.23
C PRO A 123 9.48 0.40 -11.76
N MET A 124 8.48 0.33 -10.86
CA MET A 124 7.07 0.46 -11.22
C MET A 124 6.68 1.94 -11.20
N ASN A 125 7.07 2.71 -12.22
CA ASN A 125 6.73 4.13 -12.30
C ASN A 125 5.21 4.33 -12.49
N VAL A 126 4.64 5.29 -11.76
CA VAL A 126 3.20 5.60 -11.78
C VAL A 126 3.00 7.10 -11.68
N GLU A 127 2.36 7.69 -12.69
CA GLU A 127 2.01 9.10 -12.70
C GLU A 127 0.79 9.38 -11.81
N TYR A 128 0.71 10.60 -11.26
CA TYR A 128 -0.42 11.06 -10.49
C TYR A 128 -1.75 10.84 -11.23
N GLY A 129 -2.73 10.29 -10.52
CA GLY A 129 -4.04 9.94 -11.06
C GLY A 129 -4.15 8.50 -11.56
N ASN A 130 -3.04 7.76 -11.66
CA ASN A 130 -3.04 6.35 -12.02
C ASN A 130 -2.86 5.44 -10.79
N VAL A 131 -3.39 4.22 -10.88
CA VAL A 131 -3.18 3.15 -9.89
C VAL A 131 -2.45 1.99 -10.58
N ALA A 132 -1.50 1.39 -9.87
CA ALA A 132 -0.86 0.16 -10.32
C ALA A 132 -1.51 -1.07 -9.69
N LYS A 133 -1.74 -2.11 -10.49
CA LYS A 133 -2.11 -3.46 -10.04
C LYS A 133 -0.90 -4.37 -10.22
N PHE A 134 -0.50 -5.09 -9.18
CA PHE A 134 0.65 -5.98 -9.23
C PHE A 134 0.48 -7.20 -8.31
N ASN A 135 1.33 -8.21 -8.48
CA ASN A 135 1.29 -9.46 -7.71
C ASN A 135 2.23 -9.40 -6.49
N GLY A 136 2.01 -8.44 -5.59
CA GLY A 136 2.85 -8.24 -4.39
C GLY A 136 2.83 -9.41 -3.41
N ALA A 137 1.77 -10.22 -3.42
CA ALA A 137 1.70 -11.46 -2.66
C ALA A 137 2.79 -12.48 -3.04
N ASN A 138 3.19 -12.54 -4.32
CA ASN A 138 4.08 -13.59 -4.80
C ASN A 138 5.39 -13.07 -5.41
N ILE A 139 5.45 -11.79 -5.76
CA ILE A 139 6.60 -11.16 -6.41
C ILE A 139 7.37 -10.32 -5.39
N ASN A 140 8.68 -10.52 -5.38
CA ASN A 140 9.58 -9.77 -4.52
C ASN A 140 9.55 -8.28 -4.89
N HIS A 141 9.29 -7.41 -3.93
CA HIS A 141 9.16 -5.98 -4.17
C HIS A 141 9.62 -5.18 -2.95
N GLY A 142 9.96 -3.91 -3.17
CA GLY A 142 10.47 -3.04 -2.12
C GLY A 142 10.70 -1.61 -2.58
N ASN A 143 11.42 -0.84 -1.77
CA ASN A 143 11.80 0.54 -2.11
C ASN A 143 13.32 0.68 -2.07
N LYS A 144 13.84 1.56 -2.93
CA LYS A 144 15.21 2.08 -2.82
C LYS A 144 15.21 3.34 -1.97
N ALA A 145 16.39 3.80 -1.56
CA ALA A 145 16.53 5.11 -0.95
C ALA A 145 16.09 6.19 -1.96
N ASN A 146 15.18 7.07 -1.57
CA ASN A 146 14.63 8.09 -2.45
C ASN A 146 15.63 9.23 -2.69
N LYS A 147 16.17 9.31 -3.90
CA LYS A 147 17.13 10.33 -4.33
C LYS A 147 16.52 11.39 -5.25
N THR A 148 15.20 11.37 -5.44
CA THR A 148 14.49 12.30 -6.34
C THR A 148 14.37 13.72 -5.76
N GLY A 149 14.68 13.90 -4.47
CA GLY A 149 14.49 15.16 -3.76
C GLY A 149 13.03 15.48 -3.40
N GLN A 150 12.08 14.62 -3.79
CA GLN A 150 10.65 14.82 -3.54
C GLN A 150 10.10 13.76 -2.59
N THR A 151 9.20 14.12 -1.68
CA THR A 151 8.47 13.14 -0.87
C THR A 151 7.37 12.47 -1.67
N ARG A 152 7.34 11.14 -1.70
CA ARG A 152 6.22 10.40 -2.26
C ARG A 152 5.27 9.92 -1.17
N MET A 153 4.01 10.35 -1.22
CA MET A 153 2.94 9.79 -0.39
C MET A 153 2.10 8.82 -1.23
N SER A 154 1.68 7.71 -0.64
CA SER A 154 0.87 6.71 -1.35
C SER A 154 0.03 5.88 -0.38
N ILE A 155 -0.92 5.14 -0.94
CA ILE A 155 -1.54 4.01 -0.28
C ILE A 155 -1.28 2.71 -1.05
N ASP A 156 -1.07 1.62 -0.32
CA ASP A 156 -1.21 0.27 -0.84
C ASP A 156 -2.43 -0.42 -0.22
N PHE A 157 -3.18 -1.15 -1.03
CA PHE A 157 -4.36 -1.90 -0.58
C PHE A 157 -4.51 -3.19 -1.36
N ARG A 158 -5.29 -4.12 -0.81
CA ARG A 158 -5.45 -5.46 -1.36
C ARG A 158 -6.91 -5.75 -1.66
N ILE A 159 -7.12 -6.53 -2.71
CA ILE A 159 -8.41 -7.07 -3.13
C ILE A 159 -8.31 -8.59 -3.14
N PHE A 160 -9.34 -9.27 -2.66
CA PHE A 160 -9.41 -10.72 -2.63
C PHE A 160 -10.70 -11.18 -3.29
N LYS A 161 -10.60 -11.91 -4.40
CA LYS A 161 -11.74 -12.56 -5.05
C LYS A 161 -12.49 -13.45 -4.06
N LEU A 162 -13.80 -13.27 -3.94
CA LEU A 162 -14.59 -13.97 -2.94
C LEU A 162 -14.56 -15.49 -3.17
N SER A 163 -14.50 -15.95 -4.43
CA SER A 163 -14.37 -17.37 -4.77
C SER A 163 -13.09 -18.03 -4.25
N GLN A 164 -12.03 -17.25 -4.00
CA GLN A 164 -10.73 -17.72 -3.52
C GLN A 164 -10.56 -17.56 -2.01
N TYR A 165 -11.49 -16.87 -1.34
CA TYR A 165 -11.44 -16.68 0.10
C TYR A 165 -11.86 -17.96 0.83
N ASN A 166 -10.94 -18.54 1.60
CA ASN A 166 -11.21 -19.68 2.47
C ASN A 166 -11.15 -19.27 3.95
N SER A 167 -12.30 -19.25 4.63
CA SER A 167 -12.40 -18.80 6.02
C SER A 167 -11.58 -19.64 6.99
N GLU A 168 -11.45 -20.95 6.80
CA GLU A 168 -10.66 -21.83 7.68
C GLU A 168 -9.16 -21.55 7.59
N VAL A 169 -8.69 -21.24 6.38
CA VAL A 169 -7.30 -20.83 6.13
C VAL A 169 -7.06 -19.44 6.72
N GLN A 170 -7.93 -18.48 6.43
CA GLN A 170 -7.78 -17.08 6.83
C GLN A 170 -7.88 -16.89 8.35
N ASN A 171 -8.68 -17.68 9.05
CA ASN A 171 -8.75 -17.67 10.52
C ASN A 171 -7.42 -18.04 11.21
N LYS A 172 -6.51 -18.71 10.50
CA LYS A 172 -5.18 -19.09 10.99
C LYS A 172 -4.09 -18.10 10.57
N ARG A 173 -4.42 -17.10 9.74
CA ARG A 173 -3.50 -16.09 9.25
C ARG A 173 -3.60 -14.80 10.05
N GLU A 174 -2.45 -14.20 10.30
CA GLU A 174 -2.33 -12.88 10.92
C GLU A 174 -1.15 -12.13 10.31
N THR A 175 -1.22 -10.80 10.28
CA THR A 175 -0.08 -9.96 9.89
C THR A 175 1.06 -10.15 10.90
N VAL A 176 2.30 -10.31 10.43
CA VAL A 176 3.45 -10.51 11.33
C VAL A 176 3.68 -9.35 12.29
N THR A 177 3.50 -8.10 11.82
CA THR A 177 3.80 -6.88 12.60
C THR A 177 2.72 -6.54 13.62
N GLN A 178 1.47 -6.42 13.17
CA GLN A 178 0.37 -5.95 13.99
C GLN A 178 -0.44 -7.08 14.64
N LYS A 179 -0.15 -8.34 14.29
CA LYS A 179 -0.92 -9.52 14.75
C LYS A 179 -2.42 -9.40 14.46
N LYS A 180 -2.77 -8.68 13.39
CA LYS A 180 -4.14 -8.50 12.94
C LYS A 180 -4.60 -9.72 12.15
N LYS A 181 -5.80 -10.23 12.46
CA LYS A 181 -6.39 -11.36 11.73
C LYS A 181 -6.82 -10.95 10.33
N LEU A 182 -6.51 -11.77 9.34
CA LEU A 182 -6.85 -11.52 7.94
C LEU A 182 -8.26 -12.04 7.60
N ILE A 183 -9.28 -11.61 8.34
CA ILE A 183 -10.66 -12.11 8.23
C ILE A 183 -11.67 -11.01 7.87
N ILE A 184 -12.83 -11.42 7.35
CA ILE A 184 -13.99 -10.55 7.09
C ILE A 184 -14.48 -9.92 8.40
N GLY A 185 -14.81 -8.62 8.33
CA GLY A 185 -15.26 -7.80 9.46
C GLY A 185 -14.12 -7.09 10.19
N ASP A 186 -12.86 -7.52 10.01
CA ASP A 186 -11.70 -6.92 10.64
C ASP A 186 -10.71 -6.34 9.62
N TYR A 187 -9.99 -7.22 8.90
CA TYR A 187 -9.07 -6.80 7.83
C TYR A 187 -9.80 -6.64 6.50
N TRP A 188 -10.63 -7.63 6.17
CA TRP A 188 -11.43 -7.65 4.95
C TRP A 188 -12.82 -7.05 5.19
N ALA A 189 -13.33 -6.34 4.21
CA ALA A 189 -14.70 -5.85 4.16
C ALA A 189 -15.36 -6.25 2.83
N GLU A 190 -16.66 -6.44 2.89
CA GLU A 190 -17.54 -6.61 1.72
C GLU A 190 -17.95 -5.21 1.22
N ILE A 191 -18.20 -5.10 -0.09
CA ILE A 191 -18.65 -3.87 -0.76
C ILE A 191 -20.16 -3.69 -0.62
#